data_AF-A0A836KVW6-F1
#
_entry.id   AF-A0A836KVW6-F1
#
_cell.length_a   1.000
_cell.length_b   1.000
_cell.length_c   1.000
_cell.angle_alpha   90.00
_cell.angle_beta   90.00
_cell.angle_gamma   90.00
#
_symmetry.space_group_name_H-M   'P 1'
#
loop_
_entity.id
_entity.type
_entity.pdbx_description
1 polymer ?
#
loop_
_entity_poly.entity_id
_entity_poly.type
_entity_poly.pdbx_seq_one_letter_code
_entity_poly.pdbx_strand_id
1 'polypeptide(L)'
;MEGLSWAAEEYVACITRAVLDAYAQYIVTSSHFSEGVLAGSAGGAEVEGVPRSVKEALAPLEILYGKTALSAIGIALHGAEPIIRYVERAEVNASGDDESDTLDDEDDATNKETQRAGSSGGNAVSVTTCSHAALQEDGQGSVRTVSPKFSEQHGRCIYHVGEHTLFSPYYCPCSAYAYQSIQRQEVWCCKHLLALQLALHIEGTGMPQDNLLVRVVDPAEYEQLLLHAL
;
A
#
# COMPACT_ATOMS: atom_id res chain seq x y z
N MET A 1 4.58 -32.99 25.02
CA MET A 1 4.47 -32.79 23.56
C MET A 1 3.11 -32.18 23.32
N GLU A 2 3.00 -30.87 23.52
CA GLU A 2 1.81 -30.11 23.14
C GLU A 2 1.88 -29.93 21.63
N GLY A 3 0.92 -30.52 20.92
CA GLY A 3 0.84 -30.43 19.47
C GLY A 3 0.51 -29.00 19.07
N LEU A 4 1.39 -28.40 18.25
CA LEU A 4 1.14 -27.16 17.55
C LEU A 4 -0.02 -27.38 16.56
N SER A 5 -1.25 -27.22 17.03
CA SER A 5 -2.43 -27.11 16.17
C SER A 5 -2.41 -25.73 15.51
N TRP A 6 -1.66 -25.60 14.42
CA TRP A 6 -1.74 -24.41 13.58
C TRP A 6 -3.11 -24.38 12.91
N ALA A 7 -3.78 -23.23 12.95
CA ALA A 7 -4.98 -23.06 12.14
C ALA A 7 -4.57 -23.13 10.66
N ALA A 8 -5.36 -23.80 9.81
CA ALA A 8 -5.08 -23.90 8.38
C ALA A 8 -4.88 -22.50 7.72
N GLU A 9 -5.52 -21.48 8.27
CA GLU A 9 -5.41 -20.07 7.87
C GLU A 9 -3.99 -19.51 8.04
N GLU A 10 -3.32 -19.84 9.14
CA GLU A 10 -1.94 -19.42 9.40
C GLU A 10 -0.99 -20.04 8.38
N TYR A 11 -1.26 -21.29 8.00
CA TYR A 11 -0.45 -22.00 7.00
C TYR A 11 -0.55 -21.35 5.61
N VAL A 12 -1.76 -21.00 5.16
CA VAL A 12 -1.97 -20.30 3.88
C VAL A 12 -1.27 -18.94 3.86
N ALA A 13 -1.39 -18.17 4.94
CA ALA A 13 -0.72 -16.88 5.06
C ALA A 13 0.81 -17.02 5.04
N CYS A 14 1.37 -18.03 5.73
CA CYS A 14 2.79 -18.34 5.72
C CYS A 14 3.30 -18.75 4.34
N ILE A 15 2.59 -19.64 3.63
CA ILE A 15 2.98 -20.02 2.26
C ILE A 15 2.94 -18.79 1.36
N THR A 16 1.89 -17.99 1.44
CA THR A 16 1.74 -16.80 0.60
C THR A 16 2.91 -15.86 0.78
N ARG A 17 3.27 -15.53 2.03
CA ARG A 17 4.44 -14.72 2.32
C ARG A 17 5.72 -15.33 1.75
N ALA A 18 5.97 -16.61 2.01
CA ALA A 18 7.17 -17.29 1.51
C ALA A 18 7.27 -17.28 -0.03
N VAL A 19 6.14 -17.39 -0.72
CA VAL A 19 6.07 -17.33 -2.18
C VAL A 19 6.33 -15.92 -2.70
N LEU A 20 5.77 -14.90 -2.04
CA LEU A 20 6.04 -13.51 -2.39
C LEU A 20 7.51 -13.15 -2.16
N ASP A 21 8.12 -13.60 -1.06
CA ASP A 21 9.55 -13.43 -0.77
C ASP A 21 10.42 -14.13 -1.82
N ALA A 22 10.11 -15.38 -2.17
CA ALA A 22 10.84 -16.12 -3.20
C ALA A 22 10.73 -15.46 -4.57
N TYR A 23 9.56 -14.91 -4.91
CA TYR A 23 9.37 -14.16 -6.15
C TYR A 23 10.14 -12.84 -6.15
N ALA A 24 10.13 -12.11 -5.04
CA ALA A 24 10.91 -10.89 -4.87
C ALA A 24 12.42 -11.17 -5.08
N GLN A 25 12.94 -12.23 -4.48
CA GLN A 25 14.33 -12.69 -4.71
C GLN A 25 14.60 -13.10 -6.17
N TYR A 26 13.63 -13.76 -6.81
CA TYR A 26 13.72 -14.10 -8.24
C TYR A 26 13.85 -12.84 -9.12
N ILE A 27 13.11 -11.77 -8.83
CA ILE A 27 13.24 -10.50 -9.59
C ILE A 27 14.64 -9.91 -9.41
N VAL A 28 15.14 -9.83 -8.18
CA VAL A 28 16.48 -9.29 -7.91
C VAL A 28 17.54 -10.06 -8.67
N THR A 29 17.52 -11.39 -8.56
CA THR A 29 18.51 -12.24 -9.23
C THR A 29 18.42 -12.15 -10.75
N SER A 30 17.23 -12.23 -11.35
CA SER A 30 17.04 -12.13 -12.80
C SER A 30 17.46 -10.79 -13.39
N SER A 31 17.36 -9.70 -12.62
CA SER A 31 17.78 -8.36 -13.04
C SER A 31 19.29 -8.24 -13.20
N HIS A 32 20.06 -8.83 -12.28
CA HIS A 32 21.52 -8.86 -12.36
C HIS A 32 22.04 -9.69 -13.54
N PHE A 33 21.32 -10.75 -13.94
CA PHE A 33 21.70 -11.56 -15.11
C PHE A 33 21.53 -10.81 -16.44
N SER A 34 20.57 -9.90 -16.54
CA SER A 34 20.36 -9.12 -17.77
C SER A 34 21.48 -8.09 -18.03
N GLU A 35 22.19 -7.65 -16.99
CA GLU A 35 23.26 -6.64 -17.08
C GLU A 35 24.66 -7.25 -17.31
N GLY A 36 24.81 -8.56 -17.07
CA GLY A 36 26.12 -9.25 -17.00
C GLY A 36 26.59 -10.00 -18.26
N VAL A 37 25.99 -9.81 -19.43
CA VAL A 37 26.22 -10.66 -20.64
C VAL A 37 27.64 -10.53 -21.26
N LEU A 38 28.63 -9.92 -20.60
CA LEU A 38 30.01 -9.83 -21.10
C LEU A 38 31.12 -10.35 -20.17
N ALA A 39 30.83 -11.22 -19.21
CA ALA A 39 31.90 -11.92 -18.49
C ALA A 39 31.61 -13.41 -18.40
N GLY A 40 32.25 -14.19 -19.28
CA GLY A 40 32.16 -15.64 -19.29
C GLY A 40 32.53 -16.23 -17.94
N SER A 41 31.60 -16.99 -17.36
CA SER A 41 31.89 -17.87 -16.24
C SER A 41 31.19 -19.20 -16.49
N ALA A 42 31.95 -20.12 -17.06
CA ALA A 42 31.64 -21.53 -17.09
C ALA A 42 31.82 -22.09 -15.69
N GLY A 43 30.72 -22.38 -14.99
CA GLY A 43 30.76 -23.00 -13.67
C GLY A 43 29.57 -22.64 -12.78
N GLY A 44 28.35 -22.81 -13.29
CA GLY A 44 27.14 -22.58 -12.48
C GLY A 44 26.85 -23.78 -11.60
N ALA A 45 27.16 -23.69 -10.30
CA ALA A 45 26.42 -24.47 -9.32
C ALA A 45 24.96 -24.01 -9.41
N GLU A 46 24.04 -24.88 -9.82
CA GLU A 46 22.61 -24.59 -9.72
C GLU A 46 22.35 -24.23 -8.25
N VAL A 47 22.02 -22.96 -8.00
CA VAL A 47 21.54 -22.53 -6.69
C VAL A 47 20.17 -23.19 -6.53
N GLU A 48 20.18 -24.37 -5.93
CA GLU A 48 19.01 -25.20 -5.67
C GLU A 48 18.02 -24.38 -4.83
N GLY A 49 16.89 -23.97 -5.44
CA GLY A 49 15.85 -23.20 -4.75
C GLY A 49 15.45 -21.87 -5.39
N VAL A 50 16.17 -21.36 -6.40
CA VAL A 50 15.72 -20.16 -7.15
C VAL A 50 14.78 -20.58 -8.28
N PRO A 51 13.55 -20.02 -8.37
CA PRO A 51 12.64 -20.30 -9.48
C PRO A 51 13.29 -20.00 -10.84
N ARG A 52 13.02 -20.82 -11.86
CA ARG A 52 13.58 -20.62 -13.21
C ARG A 52 12.75 -19.65 -14.04
N SER A 53 11.50 -19.41 -13.63
CA SER A 53 10.56 -18.52 -14.32
C SER A 53 9.58 -17.86 -13.36
N VAL A 54 9.00 -16.73 -13.79
CA VAL A 54 7.88 -16.07 -13.08
C VAL A 54 6.73 -17.04 -12.84
N LYS A 55 6.40 -17.87 -13.85
CA LYS A 55 5.32 -18.86 -13.76
C LYS A 55 5.59 -19.88 -12.65
N GLU A 56 6.82 -20.36 -12.54
CA GLU A 56 7.22 -21.29 -11.49
C GLU A 56 7.20 -20.63 -10.11
N ALA A 57 7.73 -19.40 -10.01
CA ALA A 57 7.76 -18.65 -8.75
C ALA A 57 6.34 -18.40 -8.19
N LEU A 58 5.37 -18.11 -9.06
CA LEU A 58 4.01 -17.74 -8.67
C LEU A 58 2.99 -18.89 -8.76
N ALA A 59 3.37 -20.06 -9.29
CA ALA A 59 2.49 -21.23 -9.37
C ALA A 59 1.84 -21.62 -8.03
N PRO A 60 2.53 -21.56 -6.87
CA PRO A 60 1.88 -21.83 -5.60
C PRO A 60 0.70 -20.89 -5.29
N LEU A 61 0.75 -19.62 -5.72
CA LEU A 61 -0.38 -18.71 -5.55
C LEU A 61 -1.56 -19.11 -6.44
N GLU A 62 -1.32 -19.56 -7.66
CA GLU A 62 -2.37 -20.07 -8.55
C GLU A 62 -3.05 -21.31 -7.94
N ILE A 63 -2.29 -22.19 -7.27
CA ILE A 63 -2.84 -23.36 -6.57
C ILE A 63 -3.71 -22.93 -5.37
N LEU A 64 -3.23 -21.98 -4.56
CA LEU A 64 -3.93 -21.54 -3.35
C LEU A 64 -5.17 -20.68 -3.64
N TYR A 65 -5.08 -19.77 -4.61
CA TYR A 65 -6.09 -18.73 -4.84
C TYR A 65 -6.79 -18.85 -6.20
N GLY A 66 -6.36 -19.77 -7.08
CA GLY A 66 -6.93 -19.97 -8.40
C GLY A 66 -6.96 -18.69 -9.24
N LYS A 67 -8.13 -18.38 -9.80
CA LYS A 67 -8.36 -17.19 -10.64
C LYS A 67 -8.10 -15.87 -9.90
N THR A 68 -8.23 -15.86 -8.57
CA THR A 68 -7.95 -14.67 -7.76
C THR A 68 -6.47 -14.32 -7.84
N ALA A 69 -5.56 -15.30 -7.78
CA ALA A 69 -4.13 -15.07 -7.99
C ALA A 69 -3.83 -14.56 -9.40
N LEU A 70 -4.40 -15.17 -10.44
CA LEU A 70 -4.19 -14.69 -11.82
C LEU A 70 -4.63 -13.24 -12.00
N SER A 71 -5.75 -12.85 -11.40
CA SER A 71 -6.23 -11.46 -11.43
C SER A 71 -5.30 -10.52 -10.67
N ALA A 72 -4.83 -10.93 -9.49
CA ALA A 72 -3.89 -10.16 -8.68
C ALA A 72 -2.54 -9.95 -9.41
N ILE A 73 -2.04 -10.98 -10.08
CA ILE A 73 -0.84 -10.94 -10.91
C ILE A 73 -1.03 -9.95 -12.08
N GLY A 74 -2.20 -10.00 -12.74
CA GLY A 74 -2.57 -9.03 -13.78
C GLY A 74 -2.51 -7.59 -13.30
N ILE A 75 -3.01 -7.32 -12.09
CA ILE A 75 -2.98 -5.99 -11.48
C ILE A 75 -1.53 -5.59 -11.15
N ALA A 76 -0.80 -6.39 -10.36
CA ALA A 76 0.50 -5.99 -9.83
C ALA A 76 1.63 -5.99 -10.87
N LEU A 77 1.62 -6.93 -11.82
CA LEU A 77 2.72 -7.11 -12.78
C LEU A 77 2.42 -6.58 -14.17
N HIS A 78 1.14 -6.49 -14.54
CA HIS A 78 0.74 -6.10 -15.89
C HIS A 78 -0.07 -4.80 -15.94
N GLY A 79 -0.24 -4.12 -14.80
CA GLY A 79 -0.92 -2.83 -14.74
C GLY A 79 -2.39 -2.89 -15.16
N ALA A 80 -3.05 -4.04 -14.98
CA ALA A 80 -4.46 -4.20 -15.33
C ALA A 80 -5.38 -3.22 -14.56
N GLU A 81 -4.97 -2.86 -13.34
CA GLU A 81 -5.57 -1.80 -12.52
C GLU A 81 -4.41 -1.01 -11.88
N PRO A 82 -4.57 0.31 -11.64
CA PRO A 82 -3.52 1.12 -11.01
C PRO A 82 -3.34 0.73 -9.54
N ILE A 83 -2.08 0.72 -9.08
CA ILE A 83 -1.75 0.68 -7.65
C ILE A 83 -1.09 2.01 -7.28
N ILE A 84 -1.72 2.77 -6.37
CA ILE A 84 -1.21 4.07 -5.92
C ILE A 84 -1.04 4.02 -4.40
N ARG A 85 0.16 4.31 -3.91
CA ARG A 85 0.43 4.54 -2.49
C ARG A 85 0.52 6.04 -2.22
N TYR A 86 -0.41 6.55 -1.44
CA TYR A 86 -0.34 7.88 -0.86
C TYR A 86 0.41 7.82 0.47
N VAL A 87 1.48 8.59 0.59
CA VAL A 87 2.29 8.69 1.81
C VAL A 87 2.10 10.10 2.35
N GLU A 88 1.64 10.21 3.59
CA GLU A 88 1.56 11.50 4.26
C GLU A 88 2.95 12.10 4.45
N ARG A 89 3.12 13.37 4.05
CA ARG A 89 4.35 14.12 4.30
C ARG A 89 4.49 14.36 5.80
N ALA A 90 5.58 13.85 6.38
CA ALA A 90 5.94 14.22 7.73
C ALA A 90 6.18 15.73 7.81
N GLU A 91 5.45 16.42 8.69
CA GLU A 91 5.77 17.79 9.06
C GLU A 91 7.11 17.76 9.79
N VAL A 92 8.19 18.06 9.08
CA VAL A 92 9.46 18.36 9.73
C VAL A 92 9.24 19.68 10.43
N ASN A 93 8.83 19.61 11.70
CA ASN A 93 8.90 20.73 12.61
C ASN A 93 10.38 21.12 12.69
N ALA A 94 10.80 21.99 11.78
CA ALA A 94 12.02 22.75 11.92
C ALA A 94 11.77 23.73 13.07
N SER A 95 11.72 23.21 14.30
CA SER A 95 12.03 23.98 15.48
C SER A 95 13.52 24.31 15.35
N GLY A 96 13.82 25.32 14.54
CA GLY A 96 15.06 26.04 14.67
C GLY A 96 15.08 26.57 16.09
N ASP A 97 16.07 26.13 16.85
CA ASP A 97 16.50 26.78 18.07
C ASP A 97 16.82 28.24 17.72
N ASP A 98 15.80 29.11 17.78
CA ASP A 98 16.00 30.55 17.89
C ASP A 98 16.02 30.83 19.39
N GLU A 99 17.20 30.64 19.98
CA GLU A 99 17.53 31.18 21.29
C GLU A 99 17.52 32.71 21.20
N SER A 100 16.34 33.32 21.38
CA SER A 100 16.24 34.73 21.74
C SER A 100 15.79 34.84 23.20
N ASP A 101 16.79 35.02 24.05
CA ASP A 101 16.73 35.35 25.46
C ASP A 101 15.88 36.62 25.73
N THR A 102 14.97 36.50 26.69
CA THR A 102 14.44 37.49 27.66
C THR A 102 13.87 38.83 27.16
N LEU A 103 12.66 39.17 27.62
CA LEU A 103 12.47 40.17 28.68
C LEU A 103 11.05 40.06 29.28
N ASP A 104 11.03 40.05 30.61
CA ASP A 104 9.86 40.11 31.48
C ASP A 104 9.00 41.36 31.19
N ASP A 105 7.68 41.19 31.20
CA ASP A 105 6.78 42.20 31.76
C ASP A 105 5.49 41.54 32.25
N GLU A 106 5.20 41.80 33.52
CA GLU A 106 4.07 41.31 34.30
C GLU A 106 2.77 42.10 34.02
N ASP A 107 1.66 41.45 34.37
CA ASP A 107 0.33 42.00 34.69
C ASP A 107 -0.56 42.60 33.58
N ASP A 108 -1.72 41.97 33.34
CA ASP A 108 -2.98 42.44 33.92
C ASP A 108 -4.12 41.44 33.65
N ALA A 109 -4.92 41.21 34.69
CA ALA A 109 -6.07 40.34 34.68
C ALA A 109 -7.32 41.11 34.25
N THR A 110 -8.15 40.56 33.36
CA THR A 110 -9.60 40.79 33.45
C THR A 110 -10.42 39.68 32.79
N ASN A 111 -11.24 39.04 33.63
CA ASN A 111 -12.36 38.16 33.28
C ASN A 111 -13.29 38.77 32.22
N LYS A 112 -13.89 37.91 31.39
CA LYS A 112 -15.33 37.95 31.08
C LYS A 112 -15.85 36.62 30.54
N GLU A 113 -16.45 35.91 31.48
CA GLU A 113 -17.57 34.98 31.34
C GLU A 113 -18.61 35.43 30.29
N THR A 114 -18.99 34.54 29.35
CA THR A 114 -20.35 34.52 28.80
C THR A 114 -20.71 33.10 28.36
N GLN A 115 -21.69 32.55 29.06
CA GLN A 115 -22.42 31.33 28.76
C GLN A 115 -23.17 31.43 27.42
N ARG A 116 -23.33 30.30 26.72
CA ARG A 116 -24.66 29.90 26.19
C ARG A 116 -24.68 28.43 25.78
N ALA A 117 -25.75 27.78 26.26
CA ALA A 117 -26.15 26.42 25.95
C ALA A 117 -26.81 26.32 24.57
N GLY A 118 -26.92 25.08 24.06
CA GLY A 118 -28.14 24.65 23.39
C GLY A 118 -27.99 23.80 22.13
N SER A 119 -28.64 22.63 22.18
CA SER A 119 -29.23 21.83 21.09
C SER A 119 -28.31 21.02 20.17
N SER A 120 -28.44 19.70 20.05
CA SER A 120 -29.62 18.84 19.74
C SER A 120 -29.73 18.53 18.24
N GLY A 121 -29.86 17.23 17.92
CA GLY A 121 -30.62 16.75 16.76
C GLY A 121 -29.81 16.12 15.65
N GLY A 122 -29.87 14.78 15.55
CA GLY A 122 -29.51 14.06 14.34
C GLY A 122 -30.60 14.15 13.25
N ASN A 123 -30.23 13.84 12.01
CA ASN A 123 -30.90 12.83 11.18
C ASN A 123 -30.29 12.70 9.77
N ALA A 124 -30.18 11.43 9.36
CA ALA A 124 -30.47 10.84 8.06
C ALA A 124 -29.93 11.49 6.77
N VAL A 125 -28.94 10.81 6.20
CA VAL A 125 -28.56 10.84 4.77
C VAL A 125 -29.63 10.14 3.93
N SER A 126 -30.06 10.77 2.83
CA SER A 126 -30.78 10.13 1.73
C SER A 126 -29.92 10.13 0.45
N VAL A 127 -29.54 8.93 0.02
CA VAL A 127 -29.77 8.33 -1.32
C VAL A 127 -29.66 9.25 -2.56
N THR A 128 -28.57 9.00 -3.30
CA THR A 128 -28.47 8.76 -4.77
C THR A 128 -28.85 9.86 -5.75
N THR A 129 -27.89 10.26 -6.59
CA THR A 129 -27.96 10.07 -8.06
C THR A 129 -26.63 10.39 -8.75
N CYS A 130 -26.24 9.49 -9.66
CA CYS A 130 -25.16 9.66 -10.62
C CYS A 130 -25.48 10.78 -11.61
N SER A 131 -24.46 11.53 -12.03
CA SER A 131 -24.45 12.18 -13.34
C SER A 131 -23.02 12.23 -13.88
N HIS A 132 -22.90 11.54 -15.01
CA HIS A 132 -21.77 11.46 -15.92
C HIS A 132 -21.62 12.81 -16.64
N ALA A 133 -20.43 13.40 -16.69
CA ALA A 133 -20.06 14.36 -17.72
C ALA A 133 -18.53 14.42 -17.86
N ALA A 134 -18.07 14.02 -19.04
CA ALA A 134 -16.72 14.22 -19.55
C ALA A 134 -16.46 15.69 -19.91
N LEU A 135 -15.20 16.11 -19.84
CA LEU A 135 -14.47 17.09 -20.69
C LEU A 135 -13.22 17.53 -19.91
N GLN A 136 -12.04 17.03 -20.28
CA GLN A 136 -11.04 17.61 -21.20
C GLN A 136 -10.18 18.75 -20.62
N GLU A 137 -8.88 18.43 -20.59
CA GLU A 137 -7.69 19.23 -20.93
C GLU A 137 -7.00 20.19 -19.94
N ASP A 138 -5.68 19.92 -19.89
CA ASP A 138 -4.53 20.81 -19.70
C ASP A 138 -4.26 21.43 -18.33
N GLY A 139 -3.52 20.66 -17.52
CA GLY A 139 -2.66 21.18 -16.47
C GLY A 139 -1.31 20.49 -16.49
N GLN A 140 -0.30 21.11 -17.11
CA GLN A 140 1.12 20.78 -16.97
C GLN A 140 1.56 20.99 -15.51
N GLY A 141 1.22 20.04 -14.64
CA GLY A 141 1.88 19.85 -13.36
C GLY A 141 3.17 19.08 -13.60
N SER A 142 4.31 19.76 -13.50
CA SER A 142 5.64 19.16 -13.54
C SER A 142 5.76 18.08 -12.47
N VAL A 143 5.46 16.82 -12.84
CA VAL A 143 5.72 15.63 -12.03
C VAL A 143 7.24 15.51 -11.92
N ARG A 144 7.79 16.03 -10.83
CA ARG A 144 9.13 15.66 -10.39
C ARG A 144 9.05 14.20 -9.98
N THR A 145 9.39 13.30 -10.89
CA THR A 145 9.77 11.92 -10.58
C THR A 145 11.08 11.96 -9.81
N VAL A 146 10.99 12.30 -8.52
CA VAL A 146 12.09 12.12 -7.59
C VAL A 146 12.09 10.64 -7.25
N SER A 147 13.04 9.87 -7.80
CA SER A 147 13.33 8.54 -7.27
C SER A 147 13.65 8.69 -5.79
N PRO A 148 12.76 8.28 -4.87
CA PRO A 148 13.00 8.49 -3.46
C PRO A 148 14.05 7.48 -3.03
N LYS A 149 15.19 7.98 -2.55
CA LYS A 149 16.09 7.16 -1.74
C LYS A 149 15.29 6.71 -0.51
N PHE A 150 15.26 5.40 -0.29
CA PHE A 150 14.53 4.63 0.73
C PHE A 150 14.93 4.94 2.19
N SER A 151 15.29 6.18 2.52
CA SER A 151 15.34 6.61 3.92
C SER A 151 13.91 6.68 4.44
N GLU A 152 13.48 5.58 5.06
CA GLU A 152 12.32 5.38 5.91
C GLU A 152 11.32 6.54 5.92
N GLN A 153 10.41 6.54 4.95
CA GLN A 153 9.22 7.39 5.05
C GLN A 153 8.29 6.80 6.12
N HIS A 154 8.53 7.18 7.39
CA HIS A 154 7.66 6.86 8.54
C HIS A 154 6.36 7.67 8.49
N GLY A 155 5.65 7.65 7.36
CA GLY A 155 4.39 8.34 7.14
C GLY A 155 3.20 7.38 7.14
N ARG A 156 2.01 7.87 7.51
CA ARG A 156 0.78 7.10 7.34
C ARG A 156 0.53 6.88 5.84
N CYS A 157 0.03 5.70 5.49
CA CYS A 157 -0.16 5.29 4.10
C CYS A 157 -1.60 4.93 3.79
N ILE A 158 -2.08 5.37 2.63
CA ILE A 158 -3.33 4.90 1.99
C ILE A 158 -2.98 4.29 0.66
N TYR A 159 -3.60 3.17 0.33
CA TYR A 159 -3.38 2.45 -0.92
C TYR A 159 -4.64 2.47 -1.76
N HIS A 160 -4.54 2.86 -3.02
CA HIS A 160 -5.58 2.64 -4.01
C HIS A 160 -5.17 1.45 -4.89
N VAL A 161 -6.06 0.49 -5.04
CA VAL A 161 -5.91 -0.65 -5.96
C VAL A 161 -7.16 -0.71 -6.82
N GLY A 162 -7.05 -0.25 -8.07
CA GLY A 162 -8.21 -0.02 -8.91
C GLY A 162 -9.15 1.02 -8.28
N GLU A 163 -10.40 0.62 -8.03
CA GLU A 163 -11.43 1.47 -7.42
C GLU A 163 -11.48 1.35 -5.89
N HIS A 164 -10.63 0.51 -5.28
CA HIS A 164 -10.68 0.22 -3.85
C HIS A 164 -9.61 0.96 -3.07
N THR A 165 -10.02 1.58 -1.97
CA THR A 165 -9.14 2.20 -0.99
C THR A 165 -8.84 1.24 0.15
N LEU A 166 -7.56 1.00 0.42
CA LEU A 166 -7.06 0.12 1.47
C LEU A 166 -6.25 0.96 2.45
N PHE A 167 -6.60 0.90 3.74
CA PHE A 167 -5.88 1.58 4.82
C PHE A 167 -4.72 0.75 5.38
N SER A 168 -4.58 -0.49 4.92
CA SER A 168 -3.59 -1.45 5.41
C SER A 168 -3.34 -2.54 4.37
N PRO A 169 -2.11 -3.08 4.25
CA PRO A 169 -1.80 -4.20 3.37
C PRO A 169 -2.36 -5.55 3.88
N TYR A 170 -3.23 -5.52 4.90
CA TYR A 170 -3.86 -6.69 5.52
C TYR A 170 -5.39 -6.69 5.43
N TYR A 171 -6.00 -5.63 4.90
CA TYR A 171 -7.46 -5.50 4.85
C TYR A 171 -7.91 -4.85 3.54
N CYS A 172 -9.02 -5.33 2.98
CA CYS A 172 -9.66 -4.74 1.82
C CYS A 172 -11.18 -4.63 2.02
N PRO A 173 -11.81 -3.45 1.78
CA PRO A 173 -13.25 -3.28 1.98
C PRO A 173 -14.11 -3.86 0.85
N CYS A 174 -13.52 -4.53 -0.15
CA CYS A 174 -14.30 -5.04 -1.29
C CYS A 174 -15.26 -6.16 -0.87
N SER A 175 -16.37 -6.30 -1.60
CA SER A 175 -17.42 -7.30 -1.32
C SER A 175 -16.90 -8.74 -1.30
N ALA A 176 -15.92 -9.06 -2.16
CA ALA A 176 -15.29 -10.38 -2.19
C ALA A 176 -14.59 -10.70 -0.85
N TYR A 177 -13.87 -9.73 -0.27
CA TYR A 177 -13.21 -9.90 1.02
C TYR A 177 -14.24 -9.97 2.16
N ALA A 178 -15.25 -9.09 2.16
CA ALA A 178 -16.32 -9.10 3.16
C ALA A 178 -17.08 -10.44 3.17
N TYR A 179 -17.42 -10.98 2.00
CA TYR A 179 -18.11 -12.26 1.87
C TYR A 179 -17.27 -13.44 2.37
N GLN A 180 -15.96 -13.46 2.06
CA GLN A 180 -15.03 -14.47 2.57
C GLN A 180 -14.92 -14.45 4.10
N SER A 181 -14.86 -13.24 4.70
CA SER A 181 -14.78 -13.08 6.15
C SER A 181 -16.02 -13.60 6.90
N ILE A 182 -17.20 -13.52 6.28
CA ILE A 182 -18.46 -13.99 6.89
C ILE A 182 -18.62 -15.50 6.74
N GLN A 183 -18.19 -16.08 5.62
CA GLN A 183 -18.37 -17.52 5.35
C GLN A 183 -17.28 -18.41 5.97
N ARG A 184 -16.25 -17.86 6.62
CA ARG A 184 -15.08 -18.60 7.11
C ARG A 184 -14.48 -19.51 6.03
N GLN A 185 -14.52 -19.07 4.77
CA GLN A 185 -13.77 -19.77 3.73
C GLN A 185 -12.30 -19.53 3.97
N GLU A 186 -11.51 -20.61 3.90
CA GLU A 186 -10.11 -20.75 4.35
C GLU A 186 -9.10 -19.80 3.68
N VAL A 187 -9.55 -18.84 2.88
CA VAL A 187 -8.72 -18.01 2.00
C VAL A 187 -9.10 -16.54 2.12
N TRP A 188 -8.41 -15.83 3.01
CA TRP A 188 -8.65 -14.42 3.38
C TRP A 188 -7.95 -13.42 2.44
N CYS A 189 -8.00 -13.66 1.13
CA CYS A 189 -7.37 -12.73 0.20
C CYS A 189 -8.22 -12.51 -1.05
N CYS A 190 -8.64 -11.26 -1.23
CA CYS A 190 -9.21 -10.80 -2.50
C CYS A 190 -8.07 -10.44 -3.48
N LYS A 191 -8.41 -10.28 -4.76
CA LYS A 191 -7.41 -9.93 -5.79
C LYS A 191 -6.67 -8.62 -5.47
N HIS A 192 -7.34 -7.62 -4.89
CA HIS A 192 -6.75 -6.32 -4.58
C HIS A 192 -5.70 -6.42 -3.47
N LEU A 193 -6.02 -7.17 -2.41
CA LEU A 193 -5.11 -7.36 -1.28
C LEU A 193 -3.88 -8.15 -1.71
N LEU A 194 -4.06 -9.21 -2.49
CA LEU A 194 -2.95 -10.00 -3.02
C LEU A 194 -2.08 -9.19 -3.99
N ALA A 195 -2.70 -8.38 -4.85
CA ALA A 195 -1.97 -7.50 -5.78
C ALA A 195 -1.14 -6.46 -5.03
N LEU A 196 -1.72 -5.83 -4.00
CA LEU A 196 -1.00 -4.86 -3.17
C LEU A 196 0.18 -5.53 -2.46
N GLN A 197 -0.04 -6.69 -1.84
CA GLN A 197 1.04 -7.43 -1.17
C GLN A 197 2.16 -7.79 -2.15
N LEU A 198 1.82 -8.28 -3.35
CA LEU A 198 2.80 -8.58 -4.39
C LEU A 198 3.62 -7.34 -4.77
N ALA A 199 2.96 -6.20 -5.02
CA ALA A 199 3.64 -4.94 -5.33
C ALA A 199 4.60 -4.50 -4.21
N LEU A 200 4.13 -4.52 -2.95
CA LEU A 200 4.95 -4.10 -1.81
C LEU A 200 6.16 -5.00 -1.55
N HIS A 201 6.07 -6.32 -1.80
CA HIS A 201 7.22 -7.21 -1.65
C HIS A 201 8.28 -6.94 -2.71
N ILE A 202 7.87 -6.68 -3.94
CA ILE A 202 8.80 -6.34 -5.02
C ILE A 202 9.43 -4.98 -4.75
N GLU A 203 8.64 -3.99 -4.34
CA GLU A 203 9.15 -2.69 -3.92
C GLU A 203 10.18 -2.82 -2.78
N GLY A 204 9.92 -3.70 -1.79
CA GLY A 204 10.84 -3.96 -0.68
C GLY A 204 12.21 -4.48 -1.11
N THR A 205 12.37 -4.96 -2.35
CA THR A 205 13.67 -5.32 -2.91
C THR A 205 14.48 -4.13 -3.45
N GLY A 206 13.87 -2.94 -3.52
CA GLY A 206 14.44 -1.76 -4.15
C GLY A 206 14.39 -1.78 -5.68
N MET A 207 13.77 -2.82 -6.28
CA MET A 207 13.59 -2.90 -7.72
C MET A 207 12.53 -1.89 -8.19
N PRO A 208 12.80 -1.12 -9.26
CA PRO A 208 11.82 -0.19 -9.79
C PRO A 208 10.59 -0.95 -10.30
N GLN A 209 9.41 -0.40 -10.00
CA GLN A 209 8.13 -0.91 -10.48
C GLN A 209 7.38 0.18 -11.23
N ASP A 210 6.93 -0.12 -12.43
CA ASP A 210 6.11 0.81 -13.21
C ASP A 210 4.65 0.87 -12.71
N ASN A 211 4.18 -0.20 -12.05
CA ASN A 211 2.78 -0.37 -11.67
C ASN A 211 2.44 0.17 -10.27
N LEU A 212 3.43 0.49 -9.43
CA LEU A 212 3.24 1.06 -8.11
C LEU A 212 3.63 2.55 -8.13
N LEU A 213 2.63 3.42 -8.11
CA LEU A 213 2.83 4.86 -8.07
C LEU A 213 2.85 5.36 -6.63
N VAL A 214 3.93 6.03 -6.23
CA VAL A 214 4.06 6.61 -4.89
C VAL A 214 3.81 8.11 -4.98
N ARG A 215 2.81 8.61 -4.23
CA ARG A 215 2.47 10.03 -4.13
C ARG A 215 2.65 10.51 -2.69
N VAL A 216 3.56 11.46 -2.49
CA VAL A 216 3.70 12.14 -1.20
C VAL A 216 2.71 13.30 -1.16
N VAL A 217 1.80 13.29 -0.20
CA VAL A 217 0.70 14.26 -0.06
C VAL A 217 0.80 15.03 1.24
N ASP A 218 0.31 16.28 1.25
CA ASP A 218 0.26 17.08 2.47
C ASP A 218 -0.83 16.54 3.42
N PRO A 219 -0.73 16.77 4.75
CA PRO A 219 -1.69 16.24 5.72
C PRO A 219 -3.16 16.58 5.39
N ALA A 220 -3.43 17.79 4.90
CA ALA A 220 -4.78 18.19 4.49
C ALA A 220 -5.33 17.38 3.29
N GLU A 221 -4.48 17.04 2.30
CA GLU A 221 -4.88 16.16 1.19
C GLU A 221 -5.07 14.72 1.69
N TYR A 222 -4.21 14.26 2.61
CA TYR A 222 -4.33 12.94 3.23
C TYR A 222 -5.66 12.79 4.00
N GLU A 223 -6.07 13.80 4.76
CA GLU A 223 -7.36 13.81 5.45
C GLU A 223 -8.55 13.76 4.47
N GLN A 224 -8.47 14.49 3.36
CA GLN A 224 -9.50 14.42 2.31
C GLN A 224 -9.62 13.01 1.71
N LEU A 225 -8.48 12.35 1.46
CA LEU A 225 -8.44 10.96 0.98
C LEU A 225 -9.08 9.99 1.99
N LEU A 226 -8.83 10.18 3.29
CA LEU A 226 -9.48 9.38 4.33
C LEU A 226 -11.00 9.59 4.35
N LEU A 227 -11.46 10.84 4.27
CA LEU A 227 -12.89 11.17 4.31
C LEU A 227 -13.65 10.63 3.10
N HIS A 228 -13.05 10.61 1.92
CA HIS A 228 -13.67 10.06 0.71
C HIS A 228 -13.75 8.52 0.71
N ALA A 229 -12.97 7.85 1.56
CA ALA A 229 -12.89 6.40 1.61
C ALA A 229 -13.83 5.76 2.66
N LEU A 230 -14.52 6.58 3.46
CA LEU A 230 -15.50 6.19 4.48
C LEU A 230 -16.94 6.31 3.96
#